data_AF-A0A7Y2BKG2-F1
#
_entry.id   AF-A0A7Y2BKG2-F1
#
_cell.length_a   1.000
_cell.length_b   1.000
_cell.length_c   1.000
_cell.angle_alpha   90.00
_cell.angle_beta   90.00
_cell.angle_gamma   90.00
#
_symmetry.space_group_name_H-M   'P 1'
#
loop_
_entity.id
_entity.type
_entity.pdbx_description
1 polymer ?
#
loop_
_entity_poly.entity_id
_entity_poly.type
_entity_poly.pdbx_seq_one_letter_code
_entity_poly.pdbx_strand_id
1 'polypeptide(L)'
;MDAGATGLPTATARVVHVLVSEARSFKIAEAGRSLGALVQDRQPAIVIDPDIQAASIPIRVKVNGAEGAPKTQWNVEVASHRVLTPGIVFAVIANAVKSTASDATDVIFRAKSKIGIEGHGIVSLEEQGFSPMGAASAAVFSQLRMFGLMEAAFANPFEISRVTSIDLELDLELSRDVFQIADASVAYDEVDPGEEVTIYVKLRRVDQPDTIRAVEVRVPEAAAGQTIRVAVLPGNKVAVEQPRARSLGDLIERANRRYAATSIVVALQMPTRGLRFEGHVVDSLPASALNSLQFVSSTEDSRPFVTQSRTDISMPQVVVGGTNLALRVREVPRGQLLGE
;
A
#
# COMPACT_ATOMS: atom_id res chain seq x y z
N MET A 1 2.59 15.65 26.41
CA MET A 1 1.78 14.97 25.37
C MET A 1 0.56 14.31 25.98
N ASP A 2 0.44 14.27 27.32
CA ASP A 2 -0.59 13.52 28.04
C ASP A 2 -0.67 12.06 27.52
N ALA A 3 0.52 11.52 27.20
CA ALA A 3 0.67 10.22 26.57
C ALA A 3 0.35 9.06 27.54
N GLY A 4 0.19 9.33 28.83
CA GLY A 4 -0.05 8.32 29.85
C GLY A 4 1.21 7.50 30.12
N ALA A 5 1.04 6.18 30.23
CA ALA A 5 2.17 5.27 30.36
C ALA A 5 2.90 5.17 29.01
N THR A 6 4.20 5.45 29.01
CA THR A 6 5.03 5.45 27.80
C THR A 6 6.42 4.89 28.09
N GLY A 7 7.27 4.83 27.07
CA GLY A 7 8.63 4.27 27.17
C GLY A 7 9.61 5.04 26.30
N LEU A 8 9.39 6.35 26.14
CA LEU A 8 10.18 7.20 25.26
C LEU A 8 11.56 7.50 25.88
N PRO A 9 12.63 7.60 25.05
CA PRO A 9 13.94 7.98 25.54
C PRO A 9 13.92 9.42 26.06
N THR A 10 14.65 9.64 27.15
CA THR A 10 14.85 10.98 27.73
C THR A 10 16.32 11.31 27.84
N ALA A 11 16.64 12.59 27.71
CA ALA A 11 18.00 13.08 27.86
C ALA A 11 17.99 14.50 28.42
N THR A 12 19.13 14.92 28.98
CA THR A 12 19.39 16.36 29.15
C THR A 12 19.42 17.03 27.79
N ALA A 13 19.08 18.31 27.73
CA ALA A 13 19.07 19.07 26.48
C ALA A 13 20.13 20.18 26.53
N ARG A 14 20.97 20.26 25.49
CA ARG A 14 21.80 21.45 25.25
C ARG A 14 21.05 22.34 24.27
N VAL A 15 20.53 23.47 24.77
CA VAL A 15 19.82 24.44 23.94
C VAL A 15 20.85 25.16 23.06
N VAL A 16 20.74 24.96 21.75
CA VAL A 16 21.61 25.57 20.75
C VAL A 16 21.09 26.95 20.37
N HIS A 17 19.76 27.09 20.26
CA HIS A 17 19.13 28.36 19.90
C HIS A 17 17.70 28.43 20.44
N VAL A 18 17.18 29.64 20.57
CA VAL A 18 15.77 29.91 20.86
C VAL A 18 15.20 30.69 19.68
N LEU A 19 14.34 30.05 18.88
CA LEU A 19 13.64 30.74 17.82
C LEU A 19 12.48 31.53 18.44
N VAL A 20 12.60 32.86 18.39
CA VAL A 20 11.57 33.78 18.86
C VAL A 20 10.56 33.99 17.72
N SER A 21 9.29 33.73 18.01
CA SER A 21 8.18 33.92 17.08
C SER A 21 6.95 34.37 17.85
N GLU A 22 6.23 35.35 17.31
CA GLU A 22 4.95 35.82 17.85
C GLU A 22 3.87 34.73 17.83
N ALA A 23 3.90 33.85 16.83
CA ALA A 23 2.95 32.74 16.73
C ALA A 23 3.23 31.67 17.79
N ARG A 24 4.50 31.23 17.92
CA ARG A 24 4.96 30.30 18.94
C ARG A 24 6.48 30.26 19.02
N SER A 25 7.04 30.69 20.16
CA SER A 25 8.48 30.57 20.41
C SER A 25 8.86 29.13 20.80
N PHE A 26 10.01 28.63 20.33
CA PHE A 26 10.51 27.28 20.68
C PHE A 26 12.04 27.18 20.72
N LYS A 27 12.54 26.15 21.42
CA LYS A 27 13.97 25.88 21.58
C LYS A 27 14.43 24.87 20.53
N ILE A 28 15.58 25.13 19.91
CA ILE A 28 16.33 24.18 19.12
C ILE A 28 17.43 23.65 20.01
N ALA A 29 17.41 22.34 20.29
CA ALA A 29 18.31 21.70 21.22
C ALA A 29 18.80 20.37 20.67
N GLU A 30 19.96 19.96 21.13
CA GLU A 30 20.47 18.60 20.93
C GLU A 30 20.35 17.79 22.22
N ALA A 31 20.22 16.47 22.07
CA ALA A 31 20.22 15.54 23.19
C ALA A 31 21.64 15.41 23.74
N GLY A 32 21.75 15.53 25.07
CA GLY A 32 22.99 15.31 25.82
C GLY A 32 23.01 13.93 26.45
N ARG A 33 23.14 13.89 27.79
CA ARG A 33 23.22 12.64 28.55
C ARG A 33 21.83 12.01 28.67
N SER A 34 21.71 10.72 28.35
CA SER A 34 20.49 9.94 28.60
C SER A 34 20.10 9.96 30.08
N LEU A 35 18.80 10.03 30.35
CA LEU A 35 18.22 10.00 31.70
C LEU A 35 17.33 8.77 31.91
N GLY A 36 17.36 7.80 30.99
CA GLY A 36 16.48 6.63 31.01
C GLY A 36 15.17 6.86 30.26
N ALA A 37 14.10 6.19 30.68
CA ALA A 37 12.82 6.18 29.99
C ALA A 37 11.78 7.09 30.66
N LEU A 38 11.03 7.82 29.84
CA LEU A 38 9.81 8.50 30.26
C LEU A 38 8.73 7.43 30.49
N VAL A 39 8.41 7.13 31.74
CA VAL A 39 7.46 6.07 32.11
C VAL A 39 6.04 6.60 32.32
N GLN A 40 5.89 7.87 32.67
CA GLN A 40 4.60 8.54 32.78
C GLN A 40 4.68 9.96 32.22
N ASP A 41 3.76 10.32 31.34
CA ASP A 41 3.51 11.68 30.87
C ASP A 41 2.03 11.99 31.03
N ARG A 42 1.65 12.51 32.20
CA ARG A 42 0.32 13.05 32.45
C ARG A 42 0.41 14.48 32.96
N GLN A 43 -0.63 15.27 32.75
CA GLN A 43 -0.69 16.65 33.25
C GLN A 43 -0.25 16.83 34.73
N PRO A 44 -0.67 15.98 35.70
CA PRO A 44 -0.23 16.13 37.09
C PRO A 44 1.19 15.61 37.38
N ALA A 45 1.76 14.75 36.53
CA ALA A 45 3.05 14.12 36.79
C ALA A 45 3.75 13.63 35.52
N ILE A 46 5.02 14.01 35.40
CA ILE A 46 5.97 13.48 34.42
C ILE A 46 7.02 12.70 35.21
N VAL A 47 7.20 11.42 34.92
CA VAL A 47 8.11 10.53 35.64
C VAL A 47 9.12 9.91 34.67
N ILE A 48 10.39 10.05 35.01
CA ILE A 48 11.51 9.43 34.31
C ILE A 48 12.10 8.37 35.22
N ASP A 49 12.30 7.16 34.69
CA ASP A 49 12.99 6.09 35.37
C ASP A 49 14.41 5.93 34.76
N PRO A 50 15.48 6.23 35.52
CA PRO A 50 16.84 6.15 35.03
C PRO A 50 17.35 4.71 34.83
N ASP A 51 16.70 3.73 35.46
CA ASP A 51 17.11 2.32 35.40
C ASP A 51 16.48 1.58 34.21
N ILE A 52 15.51 2.21 33.54
CA ILE A 52 14.84 1.66 32.36
C ILE A 52 15.45 2.24 31.08
N GLN A 53 15.97 1.35 30.23
CA GLN A 53 16.36 1.71 28.88
C GLN A 53 15.13 1.76 27.97
N ALA A 54 14.89 2.93 27.37
CA ALA A 54 13.83 3.10 26.39
C ALA A 54 14.05 2.19 25.17
N ALA A 55 12.99 1.51 24.74
CA ALA A 55 13.05 0.66 23.57
C ALA A 55 13.26 1.49 22.31
N SER A 56 14.20 1.07 21.46
CA SER A 56 14.54 1.74 20.21
C SER A 56 14.56 0.77 19.03
N ILE A 57 14.47 1.32 17.83
CA ILE A 57 14.44 0.59 16.57
C ILE A 57 15.56 1.15 15.69
N PRO A 58 16.56 0.33 15.30
CA PRO A 58 17.53 0.71 14.30
C PRO A 58 16.86 0.76 12.92
N ILE A 59 17.09 1.87 12.22
CA ILE A 59 16.67 2.12 10.85
C ILE A 59 17.91 2.31 9.99
N ARG A 60 18.00 1.54 8.91
CA ARG A 60 18.91 1.79 7.80
C ARG A 60 18.13 2.21 6.58
N VAL A 61 18.52 3.32 5.97
CA VAL A 61 18.03 3.73 4.65
C VAL A 61 19.22 3.88 3.72
N LYS A 62 19.20 3.16 2.60
CA LYS A 62 20.19 3.25 1.54
C LYS A 62 19.49 3.74 0.27
N VAL A 63 20.03 4.79 -0.34
CA VAL A 63 19.49 5.40 -1.56
C VAL A 63 20.54 5.29 -2.66
N ASN A 64 20.24 4.49 -3.68
CA ASN A 64 21.08 4.27 -4.85
C ASN A 64 20.53 5.07 -6.05
N GLY A 65 21.36 5.29 -7.08
CA GLY A 65 20.96 6.02 -8.29
C GLY A 65 21.01 7.55 -8.20
N ALA A 66 21.67 8.07 -7.17
CA ALA A 66 21.94 9.50 -7.00
C ALA A 66 23.45 9.77 -7.18
N GLU A 67 23.89 9.88 -8.43
CA GLU A 67 25.30 10.12 -8.75
C GLU A 67 25.80 11.45 -8.16
N GLY A 68 27.02 11.44 -7.61
CA GLY A 68 27.63 12.62 -6.97
C GLY A 68 27.09 12.96 -5.59
N ALA A 69 26.11 12.22 -5.06
CA ALA A 69 25.60 12.46 -3.71
C ALA A 69 26.68 12.17 -2.64
N PRO A 70 26.95 13.10 -1.70
CA PRO A 70 28.02 12.94 -0.70
C PRO A 70 27.72 11.85 0.33
N LYS A 71 26.43 11.46 0.47
CA LYS A 71 25.97 10.45 1.42
C LYS A 71 24.75 9.73 0.86
N THR A 72 24.85 8.41 0.78
CA THR A 72 23.79 7.52 0.26
C THR A 72 23.25 6.55 1.29
N GLN A 73 23.90 6.43 2.46
CA GLN A 73 23.47 5.57 3.55
C GLN A 73 23.21 6.38 4.83
N TRP A 74 22.06 6.10 5.44
CA TRP A 74 21.56 6.75 6.64
C TRP A 74 21.26 5.68 7.68
N ASN A 75 21.92 5.75 8.83
CA ASN A 75 21.64 4.89 9.98
C ASN A 75 21.08 5.78 11.09
N VAL A 76 19.87 5.47 11.55
CA VAL A 76 19.13 6.26 12.54
C VAL A 76 18.55 5.31 13.57
N GLU A 77 18.51 5.73 14.82
CA GLU A 77 17.83 5.03 15.89
C GLU A 77 16.59 5.84 16.29
N VAL A 78 15.42 5.19 16.32
CA VAL A 78 14.16 5.85 16.68
C VAL A 78 13.53 5.18 17.88
N ALA A 79 12.79 5.93 18.69
CA ALA A 79 12.02 5.37 19.79
C ALA A 79 10.97 4.37 19.26
N SER A 80 10.82 3.24 19.95
CA SER A 80 9.78 2.25 19.69
C SER A 80 8.48 2.70 20.37
N HIS A 81 7.54 3.22 19.57
CA HIS A 81 6.28 3.76 20.06
C HIS A 81 5.20 3.70 18.98
N ARG A 82 4.10 2.98 19.26
CA ARG A 82 3.03 2.69 18.29
C ARG A 82 2.51 3.89 17.50
N VAL A 83 2.41 5.05 18.14
CA VAL A 83 1.87 6.28 17.50
C VAL A 83 2.95 7.09 16.79
N LEU A 84 4.19 7.07 17.29
CA LEU A 84 5.23 8.01 16.84
C LEU A 84 6.17 7.40 15.81
N THR A 85 6.52 6.11 15.96
CA THR A 85 7.51 5.45 15.10
C THR A 85 7.14 5.54 13.62
N PRO A 86 5.91 5.26 13.14
CA PRO A 86 5.60 5.32 11.71
C PRO A 86 5.86 6.71 11.09
N GLY A 87 5.44 7.77 11.79
CA GLY A 87 5.66 9.15 11.32
C GLY A 87 7.14 9.55 11.33
N ILE A 88 7.90 9.14 12.35
CA ILE A 88 9.34 9.41 12.43
C ILE A 88 10.10 8.63 11.34
N VAL A 89 9.75 7.35 11.10
CA VAL A 89 10.34 6.53 10.03
C VAL A 89 10.10 7.20 8.68
N PHE A 90 8.88 7.67 8.40
CA PHE A 90 8.60 8.42 7.18
C PHE A 90 9.45 9.69 7.07
N ALA A 91 9.58 10.47 8.16
CA ALA A 91 10.43 11.65 8.17
C ALA A 91 11.93 11.33 7.94
N VAL A 92 12.43 10.20 8.47
CA VAL A 92 13.79 9.72 8.21
C VAL A 92 13.98 9.41 6.73
N ILE A 93 13.06 8.67 6.12
CA ILE A 93 13.10 8.33 4.68
C ILE A 93 13.02 9.61 3.84
N ALA A 94 12.08 10.50 4.15
CA ALA A 94 11.91 11.76 3.42
C ALA A 94 13.16 12.63 3.47
N ASN A 95 13.80 12.78 4.63
CA ASN A 95 15.03 13.55 4.77
C ASN A 95 16.22 12.86 4.10
N ALA A 96 16.33 11.53 4.20
CA ALA A 96 17.36 10.75 3.52
C ALA A 96 17.29 10.94 2.00
N VAL A 97 16.10 10.77 1.41
CA VAL A 97 15.91 10.97 -0.02
C VAL A 97 16.14 12.43 -0.41
N LYS A 98 15.57 13.40 0.31
CA LYS A 98 15.77 14.82 0.03
C LYS A 98 17.24 15.24 0.08
N SER A 99 18.03 14.66 0.99
CA SER A 99 19.45 14.98 1.14
C SER A 99 20.35 14.22 0.17
N THR A 100 19.91 13.09 -0.39
CA THR A 100 20.70 12.26 -1.30
C THR A 100 20.31 12.47 -2.76
N ALA A 101 19.02 12.56 -3.08
CA ALA A 101 18.45 12.59 -4.43
C ALA A 101 17.39 13.71 -4.52
N SER A 102 17.83 14.96 -4.56
CA SER A 102 16.96 16.14 -4.55
C SER A 102 16.37 16.50 -5.92
N ASP A 103 16.71 15.78 -6.97
CA ASP A 103 16.23 16.08 -8.32
C ASP A 103 14.72 15.86 -8.44
N ALA A 104 14.06 16.82 -9.08
CA ALA A 104 12.62 16.82 -9.34
C ALA A 104 12.25 16.12 -10.67
N THR A 105 13.20 15.40 -11.25
CA THR A 105 13.01 14.63 -12.49
C THR A 105 12.30 13.32 -12.19
N ASP A 106 11.46 12.87 -13.12
CA ASP A 106 10.79 11.59 -13.07
C ASP A 106 11.70 10.44 -12.68
N VAL A 107 11.18 9.63 -11.75
CA VAL A 107 11.91 8.50 -11.21
C VAL A 107 11.05 7.26 -11.22
N ILE A 108 11.60 6.18 -11.74
CA ILE A 108 11.15 4.82 -11.46
C ILE A 108 11.95 4.36 -10.25
N PHE A 109 11.28 3.90 -9.21
CA PHE A 109 11.96 3.41 -8.01
C PHE A 109 11.67 1.94 -7.77
N ARG A 110 12.66 1.25 -7.21
CA ARG A 110 12.51 -0.07 -6.60
C ARG A 110 12.85 0.04 -5.12
N ALA A 111 11.93 -0.39 -4.27
CA ALA A 111 12.08 -0.38 -2.82
C ALA A 111 12.19 -1.82 -2.33
N LYS A 112 13.30 -2.15 -1.67
CA LYS A 112 13.49 -3.40 -0.92
C LYS A 112 13.45 -3.07 0.56
N SER A 113 12.38 -3.51 1.23
CA SER A 113 12.17 -3.26 2.65
C SER A 113 12.35 -4.57 3.42
N LYS A 114 13.12 -4.54 4.50
CA LYS A 114 13.21 -5.62 5.49
C LYS A 114 12.77 -5.08 6.85
N ILE A 115 11.73 -5.67 7.42
CA ILE A 115 11.13 -5.23 8.68
C ILE A 115 11.25 -6.39 9.67
N GLY A 116 11.97 -6.18 10.77
CA GLY A 116 11.96 -7.09 11.90
C GLY A 116 10.67 -6.92 12.71
N ILE A 117 9.96 -8.01 12.96
CA ILE A 117 8.74 -8.05 13.76
C ILE A 117 8.96 -9.01 14.92
N GLU A 118 8.72 -8.54 16.15
CA GLU A 118 8.86 -9.35 17.36
C GLU A 118 7.93 -10.57 17.29
N GLY A 119 8.49 -11.77 17.48
CA GLY A 119 7.78 -13.05 17.35
C GLY A 119 7.66 -13.62 15.93
N HIS A 120 7.94 -12.84 14.88
CA HIS A 120 7.73 -13.24 13.47
C HIS A 120 8.99 -13.16 12.59
N GLY A 121 10.11 -12.68 13.12
CA GLY A 121 11.37 -12.59 12.39
C GLY A 121 11.40 -11.43 11.39
N ILE A 122 12.15 -11.57 10.30
CA ILE A 122 12.34 -10.51 9.30
C ILE A 122 11.40 -10.77 8.11
N VAL A 123 10.53 -9.80 7.84
CA VAL A 123 9.66 -9.80 6.66
C VAL A 123 10.31 -8.96 5.57
N SER A 124 10.48 -9.54 4.37
CA SER A 124 11.06 -8.85 3.22
C SER A 124 9.99 -8.52 2.19
N LEU A 125 9.98 -7.28 1.70
CA LEU A 125 9.05 -6.77 0.69
C LEU A 125 9.84 -6.13 -0.43
N GLU A 126 9.46 -6.41 -1.67
CA GLU A 126 9.97 -5.71 -2.85
C GLU A 126 8.83 -5.02 -3.58
N GLU A 127 9.01 -3.76 -3.92
CA GLU A 127 8.01 -2.94 -4.59
C GLU A 127 8.65 -2.08 -5.66
N GLN A 128 7.87 -1.76 -6.69
CA GLN A 128 8.27 -0.83 -7.73
C GLN A 128 7.19 0.24 -7.89
N GLY A 129 7.59 1.43 -8.30
CA GLY A 129 6.68 2.53 -8.55
C GLY A 129 7.30 3.62 -9.38
N PHE A 130 6.51 4.66 -9.62
CA PHE A 130 6.88 5.79 -10.44
C PHE A 130 6.44 7.08 -9.75
N SER A 131 7.31 8.10 -9.76
CA SER A 131 7.01 9.44 -9.27
C SER A 131 7.30 10.47 -10.36
N PRO A 132 6.27 11.14 -10.91
CA PRO A 132 6.45 12.21 -11.89
C PRO A 132 6.93 13.53 -11.26
N MET A 133 6.99 13.61 -9.94
CA MET A 133 7.55 14.75 -9.19
C MET A 133 8.99 14.48 -8.72
N GLY A 134 9.58 13.38 -9.18
CA GLY A 134 10.88 12.89 -8.76
C GLY A 134 10.94 12.35 -7.34
N ALA A 135 12.17 12.02 -6.92
CA ALA A 135 12.45 11.44 -5.61
C ALA A 135 12.30 12.47 -4.48
N ALA A 136 12.47 13.76 -4.77
CA ALA A 136 12.28 14.85 -3.82
C ALA A 136 10.86 14.89 -3.21
N SER A 137 9.85 14.40 -3.94
CA SER A 137 8.49 14.20 -3.42
C SER A 137 8.40 12.89 -2.62
N ALA A 138 8.81 12.95 -1.36
CA ALA A 138 8.79 11.77 -0.48
C ALA A 138 7.39 11.16 -0.26
N ALA A 139 6.32 11.87 -0.63
CA ALA A 139 4.94 11.39 -0.54
C ALA A 139 4.73 10.04 -1.23
N VAL A 140 5.44 9.75 -2.33
CA VAL A 140 5.32 8.46 -3.03
C VAL A 140 5.75 7.29 -2.15
N PHE A 141 6.71 7.48 -1.25
CA PHE A 141 7.20 6.45 -0.34
C PHE A 141 6.27 6.21 0.85
N SER A 142 5.32 7.10 1.13
CA SER A 142 4.31 6.87 2.18
C SER A 142 3.40 5.67 1.88
N GLN A 143 3.33 5.24 0.62
CA GLN A 143 2.53 4.11 0.16
C GLN A 143 3.27 2.77 0.22
N LEU A 144 4.53 2.73 0.68
CA LEU A 144 5.29 1.49 0.84
C LEU A 144 4.60 0.55 1.83
N ARG A 145 4.51 -0.74 1.48
CA ARG A 145 3.84 -1.77 2.29
C ARG A 145 4.48 -1.98 3.66
N MET A 146 5.74 -1.59 3.84
CA MET A 146 6.40 -1.62 5.16
C MET A 146 5.60 -0.87 6.23
N PHE A 147 4.91 0.23 5.88
CA PHE A 147 4.10 0.98 6.84
C PHE A 147 2.87 0.19 7.31
N GLY A 148 2.26 -0.61 6.43
CA GLY A 148 1.20 -1.54 6.81
C GLY A 148 1.70 -2.67 7.73
N LEU A 149 2.93 -3.14 7.54
CA LEU A 149 3.56 -4.09 8.46
C LEU A 149 3.86 -3.46 9.83
N MET A 150 4.29 -2.20 9.86
CA MET A 150 4.48 -1.48 11.11
C MET A 150 3.16 -1.31 11.87
N GLU A 151 2.09 -0.96 11.17
CA GLU A 151 0.75 -0.88 11.75
C GLU A 151 0.30 -2.23 12.30
N ALA A 152 0.49 -3.32 11.54
CA ALA A 152 0.20 -4.67 12.02
C ALA A 152 1.04 -5.02 13.26
N ALA A 153 2.34 -4.77 13.26
CA ALA A 153 3.20 -5.09 14.40
C ALA A 153 2.77 -4.35 15.68
N PHE A 154 2.43 -3.06 15.58
CA PHE A 154 2.11 -2.23 16.76
C PHE A 154 0.64 -2.24 17.20
N ALA A 155 -0.29 -2.47 16.28
CA ALA A 155 -1.72 -2.23 16.49
C ALA A 155 -2.60 -3.45 16.12
N ASN A 156 -2.02 -4.64 15.92
CA ASN A 156 -2.83 -5.84 15.76
C ASN A 156 -3.60 -6.20 17.05
N PRO A 157 -4.76 -6.85 16.93
CA PRO A 157 -5.56 -7.26 18.09
C PRO A 157 -5.23 -8.65 18.66
N PHE A 158 -4.23 -9.36 18.09
CA PHE A 158 -4.02 -10.78 18.38
C PHE A 158 -2.94 -11.01 19.45
N GLU A 159 -1.89 -10.20 19.45
CA GLU A 159 -0.78 -10.33 20.38
C GLU A 159 -0.03 -9.00 20.59
N ILE A 160 0.75 -8.94 21.67
CA ILE A 160 1.69 -7.84 21.89
C ILE A 160 2.91 -8.08 21.02
N SER A 161 3.12 -7.22 20.04
CA SER A 161 4.30 -7.22 19.18
C SER A 161 4.76 -5.78 18.93
N ARG A 162 5.88 -5.65 18.23
CA ARG A 162 6.48 -4.38 17.81
C ARG A 162 7.46 -4.61 16.66
N VAL A 163 7.82 -3.51 16.03
CA VAL A 163 8.93 -3.47 15.08
C VAL A 163 10.25 -3.53 15.84
N THR A 164 11.18 -4.36 15.39
CA THR A 164 12.52 -4.55 16.00
C THR A 164 13.65 -4.01 15.14
N SER A 165 13.46 -3.91 13.82
CA SER A 165 14.43 -3.32 12.89
C SER A 165 13.78 -2.91 11.58
N ILE A 166 14.37 -1.94 10.88
CA ILE A 166 13.95 -1.50 9.55
C ILE A 166 15.19 -1.33 8.68
N ASP A 167 15.25 -2.01 7.54
CA ASP A 167 16.24 -1.78 6.48
C ASP A 167 15.49 -1.48 5.18
N LEU A 168 15.71 -0.30 4.61
CA LEU A 168 15.11 0.14 3.35
C LEU A 168 16.22 0.47 2.36
N GLU A 169 16.25 -0.27 1.25
CA GLU A 169 17.05 0.07 0.07
C GLU A 169 16.15 0.60 -1.03
N LEU A 170 16.43 1.84 -1.47
CA LEU A 170 15.76 2.52 -2.56
C LEU A 170 16.71 2.61 -3.75
N ASP A 171 16.41 1.88 -4.82
CA ASP A 171 17.07 2.03 -6.11
C ASP A 171 16.27 3.04 -6.94
N LEU A 172 16.87 4.18 -7.25
CA LEU A 172 16.25 5.25 -8.04
C LEU A 172 16.80 5.22 -9.47
N GLU A 173 15.91 5.18 -10.45
CA GLU A 173 16.25 5.27 -11.87
C GLU A 173 15.60 6.54 -12.44
N LEU A 174 16.43 7.50 -12.88
CA LEU A 174 16.00 8.72 -13.54
C LEU A 174 15.47 8.38 -14.94
N SER A 175 14.20 7.99 -15.00
CA SER A 175 13.56 7.49 -16.20
C SER A 175 12.07 7.79 -16.17
N ARG A 176 11.53 8.11 -17.34
CA ARG A 176 10.09 8.22 -17.60
C ARG A 176 9.60 7.05 -18.47
N ASP A 177 10.37 5.97 -18.56
CA ASP A 177 9.97 4.80 -19.36
C ASP A 177 8.91 3.95 -18.64
N VAL A 178 7.69 4.47 -18.57
CA VAL A 178 6.52 3.82 -17.96
C VAL A 178 5.40 3.66 -18.97
N PHE A 179 4.57 2.64 -18.77
CA PHE A 179 3.35 2.44 -19.55
C PHE A 179 2.18 3.13 -18.85
N GLN A 180 1.69 4.22 -19.43
CA GLN A 180 0.46 4.86 -18.95
C GLN A 180 -0.76 4.22 -19.61
N ILE A 181 -1.67 3.67 -18.80
CA ILE A 181 -3.01 3.29 -19.25
C ILE A 181 -3.75 4.58 -19.60
N ALA A 182 -3.90 4.84 -20.90
CA ALA A 182 -4.52 6.05 -21.42
C ALA A 182 -6.02 5.87 -21.64
N ASP A 183 -6.43 4.71 -22.15
CA ASP A 183 -7.82 4.39 -22.42
C ASP A 183 -8.04 2.87 -22.53
N ALA A 184 -9.29 2.43 -22.51
CA ALA A 184 -9.68 1.05 -22.74
C ALA A 184 -10.99 1.00 -23.55
N SER A 185 -11.02 0.13 -24.55
CA SER A 185 -12.15 0.03 -25.47
C SER A 185 -12.49 -1.41 -25.80
N VAL A 186 -13.68 -1.62 -26.35
CA VAL A 186 -14.17 -2.89 -26.87
C VAL A 186 -14.68 -2.70 -28.29
N ALA A 187 -14.72 -3.78 -29.07
CA ALA A 187 -15.22 -3.72 -30.45
C ALA A 187 -16.72 -3.36 -30.49
N TYR A 188 -17.49 -3.86 -29.52
CA TYR A 188 -18.92 -3.62 -29.38
C TYR A 188 -19.24 -3.34 -27.91
N ASP A 189 -20.13 -2.38 -27.67
CA ASP A 189 -20.62 -1.98 -26.36
C ASP A 189 -21.64 -2.97 -25.77
N GLU A 190 -22.22 -3.81 -26.62
CA GLU A 190 -23.21 -4.83 -26.27
C GLU A 190 -22.74 -6.26 -26.59
N VAL A 191 -22.64 -7.08 -25.55
CA VAL A 191 -22.03 -8.42 -25.54
C VAL A 191 -23.02 -9.49 -25.06
N ASP A 192 -22.80 -10.74 -25.44
CA ASP A 192 -23.62 -11.87 -25.03
C ASP A 192 -23.16 -12.43 -23.66
N PRO A 193 -24.08 -12.95 -22.83
CA PRO A 193 -23.72 -13.67 -21.62
C PRO A 193 -22.81 -14.86 -21.93
N GLY A 194 -21.70 -15.00 -21.20
CA GLY A 194 -20.74 -16.10 -21.41
C GLY A 194 -19.71 -15.87 -22.52
N GLU A 195 -19.85 -14.80 -23.31
CA GLU A 195 -18.96 -14.46 -24.43
C GLU A 195 -17.54 -14.11 -23.94
N GLU A 196 -16.53 -14.46 -24.74
CA GLU A 196 -15.17 -13.95 -24.58
C GLU A 196 -15.03 -12.62 -25.34
N VAL A 197 -14.78 -11.55 -24.58
CA VAL A 197 -14.69 -10.19 -25.10
C VAL A 197 -13.23 -9.75 -25.03
N THR A 198 -12.73 -9.18 -26.13
CA THR A 198 -11.39 -8.58 -26.15
C THR A 198 -11.46 -7.12 -25.69
N ILE A 199 -10.80 -6.80 -24.57
CA ILE A 199 -10.57 -5.43 -24.12
C ILE A 199 -9.27 -4.91 -24.77
N TYR A 200 -9.36 -3.85 -25.55
CA TYR A 200 -8.23 -3.15 -26.14
C TYR A 200 -7.77 -2.04 -25.20
N VAL A 201 -6.67 -2.28 -24.50
CA VAL A 201 -6.03 -1.33 -23.60
C VAL A 201 -5.04 -0.48 -24.39
N LYS A 202 -5.30 0.83 -24.46
CA LYS A 202 -4.44 1.81 -25.09
C LYS A 202 -3.38 2.29 -24.09
N LEU A 203 -2.12 2.06 -24.42
CA LEU A 203 -0.97 2.40 -23.60
C LEU A 203 -0.16 3.51 -24.24
N ARG A 204 0.11 4.55 -23.47
CA ARG A 204 0.97 5.67 -23.85
C ARG A 204 2.34 5.56 -23.20
N ARG A 205 3.38 5.81 -23.97
CA ARG A 205 4.75 6.05 -23.51
C ARG A 205 5.18 7.42 -24.02
N VAL A 206 6.02 8.11 -23.25
CA VAL A 206 6.55 9.40 -23.69
C VAL A 206 7.46 9.20 -24.88
N ASP A 207 7.36 10.10 -25.86
CA ASP A 207 8.12 10.11 -27.10
C ASP A 207 8.01 8.83 -27.95
N GLN A 208 6.94 8.05 -27.75
CA GLN A 208 6.67 6.83 -28.52
C GLN A 208 5.22 6.79 -29.00
N PRO A 209 4.94 6.11 -30.12
CA PRO A 209 3.57 5.87 -30.56
C PRO A 209 2.76 5.12 -29.49
N ASP A 210 1.47 5.44 -29.40
CA ASP A 210 0.54 4.70 -28.56
C ASP A 210 0.52 3.22 -29.01
N THR A 211 0.54 2.30 -28.04
CA THR A 211 0.47 0.85 -28.30
C THR A 211 -0.84 0.29 -27.77
N ILE A 212 -1.34 -0.79 -28.36
CA ILE A 212 -2.58 -1.45 -27.94
C ILE A 212 -2.25 -2.86 -27.44
N ARG A 213 -2.80 -3.21 -26.28
CA ARG A 213 -2.80 -4.58 -25.75
C ARG A 213 -4.21 -5.12 -25.74
N ALA A 214 -4.40 -6.26 -26.39
CA ALA A 214 -5.64 -7.02 -26.34
C ALA A 214 -5.61 -7.94 -25.11
N VAL A 215 -6.66 -7.89 -24.29
CA VAL A 215 -6.85 -8.76 -23.14
C VAL A 215 -8.20 -9.44 -23.26
N GLU A 216 -8.20 -10.76 -23.31
CA GLU A 216 -9.42 -11.55 -23.39
C GLU A 216 -10.01 -11.72 -21.98
N VAL A 217 -11.29 -11.43 -21.86
CA VAL A 217 -12.04 -11.56 -20.62
C VAL A 217 -13.37 -12.24 -20.90
N ARG A 218 -13.75 -13.17 -20.02
CA ARG A 218 -15.03 -13.87 -20.15
C ARG A 218 -16.13 -13.14 -19.40
N VAL A 219 -17.21 -12.80 -20.11
CA VAL A 219 -18.39 -12.17 -19.54
C VAL A 219 -19.14 -13.21 -18.69
N PRO A 220 -19.48 -12.92 -17.43
CA PRO A 220 -20.23 -13.86 -16.60
C PRO A 220 -21.64 -14.09 -17.15
N GLU A 221 -22.08 -15.36 -17.25
CA GLU A 221 -23.45 -15.69 -17.68
C GLU A 221 -24.51 -15.04 -16.77
N ALA A 222 -24.24 -14.98 -15.46
CA ALA A 222 -25.11 -14.36 -14.47
C ALA A 222 -25.30 -12.84 -14.66
N ALA A 223 -24.54 -12.20 -15.56
CA ALA A 223 -24.66 -10.78 -15.85
C ALA A 223 -25.70 -10.48 -16.94
N ALA A 224 -26.42 -11.48 -17.46
CA ALA A 224 -27.45 -11.30 -18.49
C ALA A 224 -28.44 -10.18 -18.13
N GLY A 225 -28.66 -9.27 -19.08
CA GLY A 225 -29.54 -8.10 -18.92
C GLY A 225 -28.98 -6.97 -18.05
N GLN A 226 -27.73 -7.06 -17.57
CA GLN A 226 -27.10 -6.06 -16.71
C GLN A 226 -25.98 -5.30 -17.42
N THR A 227 -25.65 -4.11 -16.90
CA THR A 227 -24.42 -3.41 -17.26
C THR A 227 -23.33 -3.73 -16.25
N ILE A 228 -22.25 -4.36 -16.70
CA ILE A 228 -21.08 -4.65 -15.87
C ILE A 228 -20.03 -3.56 -16.03
N ARG A 229 -19.32 -3.26 -14.93
CA ARG A 229 -18.17 -2.34 -14.94
C ARG A 229 -16.89 -3.12 -15.14
N VAL A 230 -16.03 -2.65 -16.02
CA VAL A 230 -14.68 -3.18 -16.19
C VAL A 230 -13.69 -2.09 -15.82
N ALA A 231 -12.82 -2.40 -14.86
CA ALA A 231 -11.73 -1.52 -14.46
C ALA A 231 -10.41 -2.04 -15.04
N VAL A 232 -9.64 -1.17 -15.66
CA VAL A 232 -8.29 -1.47 -16.14
C VAL A 232 -7.31 -0.68 -15.27
N LEU A 233 -6.55 -1.39 -14.44
CA LEU A 233 -5.73 -0.79 -13.39
C LEU A 233 -4.29 -1.31 -13.46
N PRO A 234 -3.30 -0.51 -13.03
CA PRO A 234 -1.98 -1.03 -12.68
C PRO A 234 -2.11 -2.04 -11.54
N GLY A 235 -1.34 -3.13 -11.59
CA GLY A 235 -1.44 -4.20 -10.61
C GLY A 235 -1.25 -3.74 -9.17
N ASN A 236 -0.28 -2.85 -8.91
CA ASN A 236 -0.06 -2.31 -7.57
C ASN A 236 -1.22 -1.44 -7.03
N LYS A 237 -2.18 -1.04 -7.87
CA LYS A 237 -3.41 -0.32 -7.46
C LYS A 237 -4.62 -1.24 -7.29
N VAL A 238 -4.50 -2.51 -7.66
CA VAL A 238 -5.57 -3.51 -7.46
C VAL A 238 -5.64 -3.90 -5.99
N ALA A 239 -6.83 -3.77 -5.41
CA ALA A 239 -7.11 -4.31 -4.09
C ALA A 239 -7.35 -5.81 -4.20
N VAL A 240 -6.56 -6.61 -3.49
CA VAL A 240 -6.79 -8.06 -3.39
C VAL A 240 -7.69 -8.31 -2.17
N GLU A 241 -8.78 -9.02 -2.37
CA GLU A 241 -9.69 -9.44 -1.32
C GLU A 241 -9.01 -10.47 -0.43
N GLN A 242 -9.09 -10.25 0.87
CA GLN A 242 -8.42 -11.08 1.85
C GLN A 242 -9.40 -11.47 2.94
N PRO A 243 -9.19 -12.64 3.58
CA PRO A 243 -10.06 -13.08 4.67
C PRO A 243 -10.02 -12.11 5.83
N ARG A 244 -10.77 -12.35 6.90
CA ARG A 244 -10.47 -11.68 8.17
C ARG A 244 -9.24 -12.33 8.81
N ALA A 245 -8.34 -11.51 9.33
CA ALA A 245 -7.10 -12.01 9.92
C ALA A 245 -7.43 -12.70 11.24
N ARG A 246 -6.75 -13.80 11.53
CA ARG A 246 -6.86 -14.53 12.79
C ARG A 246 -5.60 -14.40 13.64
N SER A 247 -4.52 -13.89 13.05
CA SER A 247 -3.21 -13.75 13.68
C SER A 247 -2.43 -12.59 13.05
N LEU A 248 -1.36 -12.15 13.72
CA LEU A 248 -0.38 -11.24 13.12
C LEU A 248 0.30 -11.88 11.90
N GLY A 249 0.49 -13.21 11.91
CA GLY A 249 1.01 -13.95 10.75
C GLY A 249 0.12 -13.78 9.52
N ASP A 250 -1.21 -13.88 9.69
CA ASP A 250 -2.17 -13.65 8.61
C ASP A 250 -2.02 -12.21 8.05
N LEU A 251 -1.81 -11.20 8.92
CA LEU A 251 -1.58 -9.79 8.52
C LEU A 251 -0.27 -9.61 7.75
N ILE A 252 0.80 -10.28 8.18
CA ILE A 252 2.10 -10.27 7.50
C ILE A 252 1.98 -10.91 6.12
N GLU A 253 1.26 -12.03 6.00
CA GLU A 253 1.03 -12.69 4.72
C GLU A 253 0.27 -11.77 3.74
N ARG A 254 -0.67 -10.97 4.24
CA ARG A 254 -1.43 -10.00 3.40
C ARG A 254 -0.55 -9.01 2.71
N ALA A 255 0.50 -8.55 3.39
CA ALA A 255 1.42 -7.61 2.82
C ALA A 255 2.00 -8.20 1.53
N ASN A 256 2.31 -9.50 1.48
CA ASN A 256 2.88 -10.16 0.30
C ASN A 256 1.90 -10.38 -0.86
N ARG A 257 0.59 -10.44 -0.60
CA ARG A 257 -0.42 -10.71 -1.64
C ARG A 257 -0.75 -9.44 -2.43
N ARG A 258 -0.06 -9.23 -3.56
CA ARG A 258 -0.33 -8.12 -4.48
C ARG A 258 0.07 -8.43 -5.91
N TYR A 259 -0.57 -7.75 -6.86
CA TYR A 259 -0.11 -7.74 -8.25
C TYR A 259 1.09 -6.82 -8.42
N ALA A 260 1.99 -7.18 -9.34
CA ALA A 260 3.19 -6.40 -9.63
C ALA A 260 2.84 -5.02 -10.20
N ALA A 261 3.64 -4.00 -9.89
CA ALA A 261 3.51 -2.69 -10.53
C ALA A 261 3.77 -2.72 -12.05
N THR A 262 4.40 -3.79 -12.54
CA THR A 262 4.66 -4.11 -13.95
C THR A 262 3.58 -5.02 -14.54
N SER A 263 2.34 -4.89 -14.08
CA SER A 263 1.20 -5.64 -14.63
C SER A 263 0.01 -4.72 -14.87
N ILE A 264 -0.77 -5.03 -15.89
CA ILE A 264 -2.10 -4.46 -16.10
C ILE A 264 -3.11 -5.51 -15.68
N VAL A 265 -4.08 -5.12 -14.86
CA VAL A 265 -5.15 -5.99 -14.41
C VAL A 265 -6.46 -5.45 -14.93
N VAL A 266 -7.17 -6.29 -15.68
CA VAL A 266 -8.53 -6.05 -16.15
C VAL A 266 -9.47 -6.75 -15.18
N ALA A 267 -10.22 -5.96 -14.41
CA ALA A 267 -11.12 -6.43 -13.37
C ALA A 267 -12.59 -6.20 -13.78
N LEU A 268 -13.31 -7.29 -14.02
CA LEU A 268 -14.72 -7.30 -14.35
C LEU A 268 -15.52 -7.41 -13.05
N GLN A 269 -16.39 -6.44 -12.79
CA GLN A 269 -17.32 -6.52 -11.69
C GLN A 269 -18.34 -7.64 -11.93
N MET A 270 -18.40 -8.58 -10.99
CA MET A 270 -19.35 -9.68 -11.03
C MET A 270 -20.72 -9.23 -10.49
N PRO A 271 -21.82 -9.82 -10.98
CA PRO A 271 -23.16 -9.61 -10.42
C PRO A 271 -23.31 -10.29 -9.04
N THR A 272 -22.45 -11.26 -8.75
CA THR A 272 -22.40 -11.95 -7.46
C THR A 272 -21.64 -11.13 -6.42
N ARG A 273 -21.96 -11.36 -5.15
CA ARG A 273 -21.25 -10.76 -4.02
C ARG A 273 -20.45 -11.81 -3.27
N GLY A 274 -19.40 -11.38 -2.62
CA GLY A 274 -18.57 -12.23 -1.76
C GLY A 274 -18.86 -11.94 -0.30
N LEU A 275 -18.52 -12.90 0.56
CA LEU A 275 -18.55 -12.72 2.01
C LEU A 275 -17.16 -13.04 2.59
N ARG A 276 -16.79 -12.29 3.63
CA ARG A 276 -15.55 -12.51 4.38
C ARG A 276 -15.90 -13.09 5.72
N PHE A 277 -15.21 -14.16 6.07
CA PHE A 277 -15.26 -14.81 7.38
C PHE A 277 -13.87 -14.79 8.00
N GLU A 278 -13.77 -15.22 9.25
CA GLU A 278 -12.48 -15.45 9.89
C GLU A 278 -11.69 -16.52 9.14
N GLY A 279 -10.54 -16.13 8.59
CA GLY A 279 -9.65 -17.01 7.82
C GLY A 279 -10.13 -17.42 6.42
N HIS A 280 -11.36 -17.08 6.01
CA HIS A 280 -11.92 -17.50 4.72
C HIS A 280 -12.55 -16.33 3.94
N VAL A 281 -12.40 -16.36 2.63
CA VAL A 281 -13.14 -15.52 1.68
C VAL A 281 -13.86 -16.46 0.75
N VAL A 282 -15.14 -16.19 0.51
CA VAL A 282 -15.87 -16.83 -0.58
C VAL A 282 -16.13 -15.78 -1.64
N ASP A 283 -15.46 -15.94 -2.77
CA ASP A 283 -15.68 -15.15 -3.96
C ASP A 283 -16.85 -15.76 -4.73
N SER A 284 -17.77 -14.93 -5.19
CA SER A 284 -18.95 -15.28 -5.99
C SER A 284 -20.01 -16.19 -5.32
N LEU A 285 -20.68 -15.69 -4.27
CA LEU A 285 -21.86 -16.36 -3.71
C LEU A 285 -23.12 -16.09 -4.54
N PRO A 286 -23.91 -17.13 -4.90
CA PRO A 286 -25.28 -16.96 -5.37
C PRO A 286 -26.14 -16.23 -4.32
N ALA A 287 -27.16 -15.50 -4.77
CA ALA A 287 -28.01 -14.71 -3.88
C ALA A 287 -28.67 -15.53 -2.75
N SER A 288 -29.07 -16.77 -3.03
CA SER A 288 -29.66 -17.69 -2.05
C SER A 288 -28.66 -18.10 -0.94
N ALA A 289 -27.42 -18.43 -1.33
CA ALA A 289 -26.36 -18.78 -0.38
C ALA A 289 -25.93 -17.56 0.44
N LEU A 290 -25.83 -16.39 -0.19
CA LEU A 290 -25.52 -15.13 0.47
C LEU A 290 -26.54 -14.78 1.54
N ASN A 291 -27.84 -14.87 1.23
CA ASN A 291 -28.91 -14.61 2.20
C ASN A 291 -28.82 -15.57 3.38
N SER A 292 -28.59 -16.86 3.13
CA SER A 292 -28.48 -17.87 4.18
C SER A 292 -27.28 -17.62 5.10
N LEU A 293 -26.13 -17.27 4.54
CA LEU A 293 -24.89 -17.05 5.29
C LEU A 293 -24.90 -15.72 6.07
N GLN A 294 -25.63 -14.71 5.60
CA GLN A 294 -25.78 -13.44 6.33
C GLN A 294 -26.51 -13.61 7.66
N PHE A 295 -27.53 -14.48 7.73
CA PHE A 295 -28.31 -14.70 8.95
C PHE A 295 -27.55 -15.49 10.04
N VAL A 296 -26.55 -16.29 9.65
CA VAL A 296 -25.78 -17.12 10.60
C VAL A 296 -24.65 -16.32 11.23
N SER A 297 -24.18 -15.26 10.59
CA SER A 297 -23.12 -14.42 11.15
C SER A 297 -23.70 -13.35 12.07
N SER A 298 -23.71 -13.60 13.37
CA SER A 298 -24.12 -12.64 14.42
C SER A 298 -23.12 -11.50 14.67
N THR A 299 -22.12 -11.33 13.81
CA THR A 299 -21.04 -10.35 13.97
C THR A 299 -21.24 -9.20 12.99
N GLU A 300 -21.16 -7.95 13.46
CA GLU A 300 -21.43 -6.70 12.70
C GLU A 300 -20.61 -6.51 11.39
N ASP A 301 -19.62 -7.37 11.12
CA ASP A 301 -18.60 -7.21 10.09
C ASP A 301 -18.73 -8.15 8.87
N SER A 302 -19.77 -8.99 8.79
CA SER A 302 -20.00 -9.89 7.64
C SER A 302 -20.59 -9.17 6.42
N ARG A 303 -20.06 -7.99 6.10
CA ARG A 303 -20.60 -7.16 5.03
C ARG A 303 -20.24 -7.74 3.67
N PRO A 304 -21.22 -7.99 2.79
CA PRO A 304 -20.96 -8.41 1.43
C PRO A 304 -20.06 -7.44 0.70
N PHE A 305 -19.08 -7.94 -0.04
CA PHE A 305 -18.26 -7.14 -0.94
C PHE A 305 -18.56 -7.48 -2.40
N VAL A 306 -18.26 -6.54 -3.29
CA VAL A 306 -18.40 -6.74 -4.74
C VAL A 306 -17.27 -7.65 -5.20
N THR A 307 -17.61 -8.75 -5.88
CA THR A 307 -16.59 -9.66 -6.41
C THR A 307 -16.15 -9.24 -7.80
N GLN A 308 -14.93 -9.62 -8.17
CA GLN A 308 -14.35 -9.29 -9.47
C GLN A 308 -13.72 -10.53 -10.09
N SER A 309 -13.97 -10.74 -11.38
CA SER A 309 -13.13 -11.62 -12.20
C SER A 309 -11.95 -10.80 -12.71
N ARG A 310 -10.73 -11.33 -12.62
CA ARG A 310 -9.51 -10.59 -12.96
C ARG A 310 -8.66 -11.38 -13.95
N THR A 311 -8.21 -10.68 -14.99
CA THR A 311 -7.19 -11.15 -15.92
C THR A 311 -6.02 -10.18 -15.84
N ASP A 312 -4.81 -10.68 -15.58
CA ASP A 312 -3.60 -9.88 -15.55
C ASP A 312 -2.68 -10.17 -16.73
N ILE A 313 -1.99 -9.13 -17.20
CA ILE A 313 -0.94 -9.23 -18.21
C ILE A 313 0.34 -8.59 -17.68
N SER A 314 1.47 -9.25 -17.92
CA SER A 314 2.79 -8.76 -17.55
C SER A 314 3.30 -7.72 -18.55
N MET A 315 3.96 -6.69 -18.03
CA MET A 315 4.56 -5.59 -18.77
C MET A 315 6.07 -5.52 -18.45
N PRO A 316 6.90 -5.02 -19.38
CA PRO A 316 8.34 -4.95 -19.16
C PRO A 316 8.75 -3.82 -18.20
N GLN A 317 7.90 -2.82 -18.00
CA GLN A 317 8.14 -1.66 -17.13
C GLN A 317 6.91 -1.30 -16.31
N VAL A 318 7.08 -0.38 -15.34
CA VAL A 318 6.02 0.07 -14.43
C VAL A 318 4.82 0.61 -15.22
N VAL A 319 3.63 0.25 -14.75
CA VAL A 319 2.35 0.68 -15.30
C VAL A 319 1.74 1.75 -14.39
N VAL A 320 1.15 2.79 -14.99
CA VAL A 320 0.50 3.90 -14.26
C VAL A 320 -0.83 4.29 -14.90
N GLY A 321 -1.62 5.10 -14.20
CA GLY A 321 -2.94 5.53 -14.66
C GLY A 321 -4.02 4.52 -14.31
N GLY A 322 -5.04 4.44 -15.16
CA GLY A 322 -6.18 3.54 -15.00
C GLY A 322 -7.43 4.12 -15.63
N THR A 323 -8.35 3.26 -16.03
CA THR A 323 -9.61 3.67 -16.66
C THR A 323 -10.71 2.67 -16.34
N ASN A 324 -11.96 3.09 -16.53
CA ASN A 324 -13.13 2.24 -16.38
C ASN A 324 -13.98 2.32 -17.64
N LEU A 325 -14.55 1.20 -18.04
CA LEU A 325 -15.58 1.14 -19.07
C LEU A 325 -16.80 0.34 -18.57
N ALA A 326 -17.93 0.50 -19.26
CA ALA A 326 -19.15 -0.22 -18.99
C ALA A 326 -19.51 -1.10 -20.18
N LEU A 327 -19.88 -2.35 -19.93
CA LEU A 327 -20.33 -3.31 -20.94
C LEU A 327 -21.79 -3.64 -20.69
N ARG A 328 -22.62 -3.48 -21.72
CA ARG A 328 -24.04 -3.89 -21.67
C ARG A 328 -24.12 -5.37 -22.05
N VAL A 329 -24.59 -6.20 -21.14
CA VAL A 329 -24.79 -7.62 -21.40
C VAL A 329 -26.23 -7.84 -21.82
N ARG A 330 -26.44 -8.53 -22.95
CA ARG A 330 -27.77 -8.87 -23.47
C ARG A 330 -28.51 -9.78 -22.51
N GLU A 331 -29.83 -9.72 -22.55
CA GLU A 331 -30.69 -10.65 -21.79
C GLU A 331 -30.66 -12.05 -22.40
N VAL A 332 -30.64 -12.14 -23.74
CA VAL A 332 -30.60 -13.39 -24.50
C VAL A 332 -29.46 -13.33 -25.54
N PRO A 333 -28.63 -14.38 -25.65
CA PRO A 333 -27.56 -14.43 -26.66
C PRO A 333 -28.09 -14.30 -28.09
N ARG A 334 -27.30 -13.69 -28.99
CA ARG A 334 -27.69 -13.49 -30.41
C ARG A 334 -28.11 -14.78 -31.12
N GLY A 335 -27.46 -15.89 -30.79
CA GLY A 335 -27.76 -17.20 -31.39
C GLY A 335 -29.15 -17.76 -31.06
N GLN A 336 -29.78 -17.32 -29.97
CA GLN A 336 -31.13 -17.74 -29.58
C GLN A 336 -32.24 -16.85 -30.15
N LEU A 337 -31.93 -15.61 -30.54
CA LEU A 337 -32.92 -14.69 -31.12
C LEU A 337 -33.20 -14.95 -32.60
N LEU A 338 -32.30 -15.65 -33.29
CA LEU A 338 -32.43 -16.02 -34.71
C LEU A 338 -33.09 -17.41 -34.91
N GLY A 339 -33.59 -18.01 -33.83
CA GLY A 339 -34.27 -19.29 -33.83
C GLY A 339 -35.77 -19.18 -33.57
N GLU A 340 -36.49 -18.50 -34.47
CA GLU A 340 -37.91 -18.73 -34.81
C GLU A 340 -38.10 -18.55 -36.32
#